data_AF-A0A194QZU7-F1
#
_entry.id   AF-A0A194QZU7-F1
#
_cell.length_a   1.000
_cell.length_b   1.000
_cell.length_c   1.000
_cell.angle_alpha   90.00
_cell.angle_beta   90.00
_cell.angle_gamma   90.00
#
_symmetry.space_group_name_H-M   'P 1'
#
loop_
_entity.id
_entity.type
_entity.pdbx_description
1 polymer ?
#
loop_
_entity_poly.entity_id
_entity_poly.type
_entity_poly.pdbx_seq_one_letter_code
_entity_poly.pdbx_strand_id
1 'polypeptide(L)'
;MELKVWVEGIQRIVCGVTETTTCQDVVFALAHATGKVGRFTLIERWRNNERLLAPQEYPLKILMKWGEYSNDIQFILRRSDSSSNQKPSQPLNNSRSPIGNGSHNSNPNDNQNSPNRTNTTPTFNNNVNNTSPGNPVGVVKGVQQAKPPESNSPVLKDVPPYRDPPPPYRSPPPPQTRKSPSRRGPTHMSPVNLPEDGPDSRSPEAVTYNSQYRELVSLVNYQREKLSSQQVDLIKYDAEIGYWENKGREQERQVELLQQQISTADNQLRISTEQVQALNYVEEESEIVKQNEKTIKSEIVLVRSKLANCETELLQCKNKIRKLMEEIHNEQRIINSRQQENRQALERSMLAEMENLQTQIQQAKHATEINHLTAENLKREVGVLENAIMEKKRQVERLVQEMKEANLQSLTGSVDELRHPLDGLCKAGSARRIIGSPRQLENAAPTNKNPHGVWV
;
A
#
# COMPACT_ATOMS: atom_id res chain seq x y z
N MET A 1 23.27 1.87 10.19
CA MET A 1 21.81 1.88 9.97
C MET A 1 21.09 1.76 11.31
N GLU A 2 19.76 1.76 11.31
CA GLU A 2 18.93 1.58 12.51
C GLU A 2 18.10 0.30 12.37
N LEU A 3 17.95 -0.46 13.46
CA LEU A 3 17.15 -1.68 13.51
C LEU A 3 16.05 -1.56 14.56
N LYS A 4 14.79 -1.75 14.16
CA LYS A 4 13.63 -1.75 15.06
C LYS A 4 13.44 -3.15 15.65
N VAL A 5 13.50 -3.26 16.97
CA VAL A 5 13.37 -4.53 17.71
C VAL A 5 12.36 -4.38 18.84
N TRP A 6 11.37 -5.24 18.89
CA TRP A 6 10.41 -5.33 19.98
C TRP A 6 11.02 -6.07 21.17
N VAL A 7 11.02 -5.42 22.33
CA VAL A 7 11.48 -5.99 23.60
C VAL A 7 10.34 -5.87 24.60
N GLU A 8 9.79 -7.01 25.03
CA GLU A 8 8.67 -7.09 25.98
C GLU A 8 7.46 -6.22 25.59
N GLY A 9 7.11 -6.21 24.29
CA GLY A 9 5.98 -5.43 23.75
C GLY A 9 6.28 -3.94 23.53
N ILE A 10 7.50 -3.47 23.79
CA ILE A 10 7.94 -2.10 23.50
C ILE A 10 8.92 -2.12 22.33
N GLN A 11 8.66 -1.36 21.27
CA GLN A 11 9.61 -1.18 20.17
C GLN A 11 10.79 -0.31 20.62
N ARG A 12 12.01 -0.84 20.47
CA ARG A 12 13.29 -0.14 20.67
C ARG A 12 14.04 -0.02 19.35
N ILE A 13 14.90 0.98 19.24
CA ILE A 13 15.75 1.20 18.07
C ILE A 13 17.20 0.92 18.48
N VAL A 14 17.87 0.05 17.73
CA VAL A 14 19.32 -0.17 17.84
C VAL A 14 19.99 0.63 16.74
N CYS A 15 20.73 1.68 17.11
CA CYS A 15 21.51 2.49 16.20
C CYS A 15 22.91 1.86 15.93
N GLY A 16 23.56 2.27 14.84
CA GLY A 16 24.91 1.80 14.51
C GLY A 16 25.02 0.42 13.87
N VAL A 17 23.90 -0.26 13.59
CA VAL A 17 23.90 -1.63 13.00
C VAL A 17 24.45 -1.61 11.56
N THR A 18 25.31 -2.58 11.25
CA THR A 18 25.95 -2.80 9.94
C THR A 18 25.59 -4.18 9.37
N GLU A 19 25.97 -4.45 8.11
CA GLU A 19 25.83 -5.76 7.48
C GLU A 19 26.67 -6.88 8.12
N THR A 20 27.66 -6.51 8.95
CA THR A 20 28.52 -7.43 9.70
C THR A 20 28.08 -7.59 11.15
N THR A 21 27.14 -6.79 11.64
CA THR A 21 26.57 -6.94 12.99
C THR A 21 25.74 -8.23 13.04
N THR A 22 26.01 -9.08 14.02
CA THR A 22 25.31 -10.36 14.20
C THR A 22 24.08 -10.23 15.10
N CYS A 23 23.20 -11.24 15.10
CA CYS A 23 22.10 -11.34 16.04
C CYS A 23 22.61 -11.38 17.49
N GLN A 24 23.77 -12.00 17.73
CA GLN A 24 24.43 -12.01 19.04
C GLN A 24 24.78 -10.60 19.52
N ASP A 25 25.34 -9.74 18.65
CA ASP A 25 25.71 -8.36 19.01
C ASP A 25 24.47 -7.53 19.35
N VAL A 26 23.41 -7.65 18.54
CA VAL A 26 22.12 -6.97 18.78
C VAL A 26 21.47 -7.45 20.08
N VAL A 27 21.47 -8.76 20.33
CA VAL A 27 20.98 -9.35 21.59
C VAL A 27 21.77 -8.83 22.78
N PHE A 28 23.10 -8.79 22.69
CA PHE A 28 23.97 -8.31 23.77
C PHE A 28 23.74 -6.82 24.06
N ALA A 29 23.68 -5.98 23.03
CA ALA A 29 23.40 -4.55 23.16
C ALA A 29 22.03 -4.29 23.82
N LEU A 30 20.98 -5.00 23.40
CA LEU A 30 19.64 -4.87 23.98
C LEU A 30 19.55 -5.41 25.41
N ALA A 31 20.20 -6.53 25.72
CA ALA A 31 20.27 -7.09 27.07
C ALA A 31 21.00 -6.13 28.03
N HIS A 32 22.13 -5.58 27.59
CA HIS A 32 22.90 -4.58 28.34
C HIS A 32 22.09 -3.30 28.57
N ALA A 33 21.48 -2.73 27.52
CA ALA A 33 20.66 -1.51 27.61
C ALA A 33 19.30 -1.68 28.34
N THR A 34 18.89 -2.93 28.62
CA THR A 34 17.72 -3.23 29.47
C THR A 34 18.10 -3.64 30.89
N GLY A 35 19.39 -3.84 31.17
CA GLY A 35 19.87 -4.36 32.46
C GLY A 35 19.46 -5.82 32.72
N LYS A 36 19.10 -6.59 31.69
CA LYS A 36 18.54 -7.93 31.84
C LYS A 36 19.56 -9.00 31.48
N VAL A 37 19.89 -9.84 32.45
CA VAL A 37 20.73 -11.03 32.26
C VAL A 37 19.88 -12.26 31.98
N GLY A 38 20.39 -13.18 31.14
CA GLY A 38 19.71 -14.40 30.77
C GLY A 38 20.08 -14.85 29.35
N ARG A 39 19.49 -15.97 28.92
CA ARG A 39 19.57 -16.41 27.52
C ARG A 39 18.45 -15.74 26.74
N PHE A 40 18.80 -15.12 25.61
CA PHE A 40 17.85 -14.45 24.73
C PHE A 40 18.05 -14.93 23.29
N THR A 41 16.97 -14.93 22.52
CA THR A 41 17.00 -15.22 21.09
C THR A 41 16.28 -14.09 20.35
N LEU A 42 16.84 -13.66 19.23
CA LEU A 42 16.18 -12.74 18.31
C LEU A 42 15.26 -13.56 17.39
N ILE A 43 14.03 -13.12 17.21
CA ILE A 43 13.03 -13.75 16.34
C ILE A 43 12.77 -12.79 15.19
N GLU A 44 12.77 -13.27 13.94
CA GLU A 44 12.11 -12.56 12.85
C GLU A 44 10.64 -12.99 12.80
N ARG A 45 9.72 -12.03 12.73
CA ARG A 45 8.29 -12.27 12.56
C ARG A 45 7.79 -11.58 11.30
N TRP A 46 7.15 -12.36 10.43
CA TRP A 46 6.38 -11.84 9.30
C TRP A 46 4.95 -12.38 9.39
N ARG A 47 3.99 -11.48 9.63
CA ARG A 47 2.58 -11.80 9.91
C ARG A 47 2.43 -12.81 11.07
N ASN A 48 2.21 -14.08 10.74
CA ASN A 48 2.02 -15.19 11.68
C ASN A 48 3.19 -16.18 11.70
N ASN A 49 4.17 -16.03 10.80
CA ASN A 49 5.37 -16.86 10.81
C ASN A 49 6.42 -16.21 11.71
N GLU A 50 6.87 -16.94 12.74
CA GLU A 50 7.98 -16.57 13.62
C GLU A 50 9.14 -17.55 13.41
N ARG A 51 10.33 -17.04 13.11
CA ARG A 51 11.55 -17.82 12.96
C ARG A 51 12.60 -17.35 13.98
N LEU A 52 13.11 -18.30 14.76
CA LEU A 52 14.23 -18.08 15.68
C LEU A 52 15.50 -17.88 14.86
N LEU A 53 16.18 -16.75 15.07
CA LEU A 53 17.45 -16.44 14.41
C LEU A 53 18.62 -17.05 15.17
N ALA A 54 19.59 -17.59 14.43
CA ALA A 54 20.80 -18.12 15.05
C ALA A 54 21.74 -16.96 15.47
N PRO A 55 22.55 -17.10 16.54
CA PRO A 55 23.43 -16.04 17.02
C PRO A 55 24.35 -15.44 15.93
N GLN A 56 24.83 -16.29 15.01
CA GLN A 56 25.70 -15.95 13.89
C GLN A 56 24.99 -15.40 12.63
N GLU A 57 23.67 -15.25 12.64
CA GLU A 57 22.93 -14.63 11.52
C GLU A 57 23.01 -13.10 11.58
N TYR A 58 22.81 -12.44 10.44
CA TYR A 58 22.93 -10.99 10.30
C TYR A 58 21.54 -10.38 10.09
N PRO A 59 20.94 -9.71 11.10
CA PRO A 59 19.55 -9.24 11.02
C PRO A 59 19.34 -8.20 9.91
N LEU A 60 20.39 -7.42 9.59
CA LEU A 60 20.33 -6.46 8.50
C LEU A 60 20.29 -7.14 7.12
N LYS A 61 21.07 -8.22 6.91
CA LYS A 61 21.02 -9.01 5.66
C LYS A 61 19.71 -9.77 5.52
N ILE A 62 19.12 -10.20 6.64
CA ILE A 62 17.76 -10.76 6.67
C ILE A 62 16.77 -9.69 6.20
N LEU A 63 16.76 -8.50 6.83
CA LEU A 63 15.87 -7.40 6.45
C LEU A 63 16.02 -7.00 4.97
N MET A 64 17.23 -6.98 4.43
CA MET A 64 17.51 -6.73 3.01
C MET A 64 16.96 -7.81 2.07
N LYS A 65 17.02 -9.10 2.43
CA LYS A 65 16.46 -10.20 1.60
C LYS A 65 14.97 -10.07 1.37
N TRP A 66 14.25 -9.44 2.28
CA TRP A 66 12.80 -9.22 2.20
C TRP A 66 12.41 -7.98 1.39
N GLY A 67 13.38 -7.13 0.99
CA GLY A 67 13.18 -6.05 0.03
C GLY A 67 12.05 -5.08 0.40
N GLU A 68 11.06 -4.97 -0.48
CA GLU A 68 9.88 -4.10 -0.30
C GLU A 68 9.03 -4.48 0.94
N TYR A 69 9.02 -5.76 1.33
CA TYR A 69 8.30 -6.26 2.50
C TYR A 69 9.05 -6.06 3.83
N SER A 70 10.23 -5.44 3.81
CA SER A 70 11.03 -5.14 5.02
C SER A 70 10.27 -4.35 6.09
N ASN A 71 9.27 -3.54 5.71
CA ASN A 71 8.43 -2.79 6.63
C ASN A 71 7.44 -3.65 7.44
N ASP A 72 7.04 -4.81 6.90
CA ASP A 72 6.10 -5.74 7.56
C ASP A 72 6.78 -6.66 8.59
N ILE A 73 8.12 -6.58 8.70
CA ILE A 73 8.93 -7.51 9.47
C ILE A 73 9.28 -6.93 10.82
N GLN A 74 9.04 -7.74 11.84
CA GLN A 74 9.29 -7.38 13.22
C GLN A 74 10.40 -8.27 13.77
N PHE A 75 11.51 -7.67 14.18
CA PHE A 75 12.46 -8.37 15.05
C PHE A 75 11.94 -8.32 16.48
N ILE A 76 11.94 -9.45 17.19
CA ILE A 76 11.44 -9.56 18.55
C ILE A 76 12.52 -10.21 19.42
N LEU A 77 12.89 -9.57 20.53
CA LEU A 77 13.81 -10.14 21.51
C LEU A 77 13.01 -10.96 22.55
N ARG A 78 13.18 -12.28 22.53
CA ARG A 78 12.56 -13.19 23.50
C ARG A 78 13.59 -13.73 24.48
N ARG A 79 13.29 -13.64 25.79
CA ARG A 79 14.08 -14.33 26.83
C ARG A 79 13.66 -15.81 26.88
N SER A 80 14.62 -16.71 27.05
CA SER A 80 14.35 -18.10 27.43
C SER A 80 14.21 -18.17 28.94
N ASP A 81 12.97 -18.24 29.44
CA ASP A 81 12.67 -18.45 30.85
C ASP A 81 12.62 -19.96 31.18
N SER A 82 13.45 -20.39 32.14
CA SER A 82 13.58 -21.79 32.54
C SER A 82 12.50 -22.26 33.53
N SER A 83 11.32 -21.63 33.56
CA SER A 83 10.22 -22.02 34.47
C SER A 83 8.84 -21.44 34.11
N SER A 84 8.16 -21.96 33.08
CA SER A 84 6.69 -22.06 33.09
C SER A 84 6.18 -23.15 32.14
N ASN A 85 5.10 -23.83 32.53
CA ASN A 85 4.54 -24.99 31.81
C ASN A 85 3.83 -24.57 30.51
N GLN A 86 4.39 -24.89 29.35
CA GLN A 86 3.60 -25.24 28.16
C GLN A 86 4.14 -26.54 27.57
N LYS A 87 3.23 -27.51 27.35
CA LYS A 87 3.57 -28.87 26.90
C LYS A 87 4.18 -28.83 25.49
N PRO A 88 5.33 -29.49 25.24
CA PRO A 88 5.71 -29.88 23.88
C PRO A 88 4.90 -31.13 23.50
N SER A 89 3.93 -30.99 22.60
CA SER A 89 3.26 -32.14 21.98
C SER A 89 4.17 -32.77 20.92
N GLN A 90 4.90 -33.82 21.27
CA GLN A 90 5.54 -34.72 20.30
C GLN A 90 4.53 -35.78 19.81
N PRO A 91 4.50 -36.11 18.51
CA PRO A 91 4.16 -37.45 18.03
C PRO A 91 5.38 -38.38 18.07
N LEU A 92 5.13 -39.68 18.14
CA LEU A 92 6.17 -40.69 18.43
C LEU A 92 7.11 -40.99 17.26
N ASN A 93 8.32 -41.37 17.63
CA ASN A 93 9.33 -42.00 16.79
C ASN A 93 9.00 -43.49 16.59
N ASN A 94 9.24 -44.06 15.40
CA ASN A 94 9.68 -45.46 15.32
C ASN A 94 10.61 -45.70 14.12
N SER A 95 11.65 -46.51 14.32
CA SER A 95 12.88 -46.46 13.52
C SER A 95 12.99 -47.54 12.45
N ARG A 96 13.50 -47.20 11.25
CA ARG A 96 14.59 -47.95 10.57
C ARG A 96 15.13 -47.22 9.32
N SER A 97 16.44 -47.01 9.29
CA SER A 97 17.28 -46.63 8.14
C SER A 97 17.58 -47.88 7.25
N PRO A 98 18.22 -47.82 6.05
CA PRO A 98 19.20 -46.78 5.62
C PRO A 98 19.32 -46.43 4.11
N ILE A 99 20.31 -45.55 3.82
CA ILE A 99 20.96 -45.22 2.52
C ILE A 99 20.26 -44.16 1.63
N GLY A 100 21.01 -43.09 1.28
CA GLY A 100 20.67 -42.17 0.18
C GLY A 100 21.02 -40.69 0.42
N ASN A 101 22.07 -40.20 -0.26
CA ASN A 101 22.61 -38.83 -0.18
C ASN A 101 21.61 -37.66 -0.32
N GLY A 102 21.89 -36.54 0.38
CA GLY A 102 21.90 -35.21 -0.26
C GLY A 102 20.93 -34.12 0.23
N SER A 103 21.52 -33.04 0.76
CA SER A 103 21.15 -31.60 0.61
C SER A 103 19.74 -31.05 0.93
N HIS A 104 19.74 -29.91 1.65
CA HIS A 104 18.73 -28.82 1.76
C HIS A 104 17.21 -29.14 1.66
N ASN A 105 16.43 -28.93 2.74
CA ASN A 105 15.72 -27.67 3.08
C ASN A 105 14.60 -27.34 2.04
N SER A 106 13.29 -27.30 2.35
CA SER A 106 12.63 -26.62 3.49
C SER A 106 11.11 -26.94 3.64
N ASN A 107 10.56 -26.81 4.87
CA ASN A 107 9.13 -26.63 5.27
C ASN A 107 8.02 -27.62 4.84
N PRO A 108 7.05 -27.86 5.75
CA PRO A 108 5.62 -27.53 5.53
C PRO A 108 5.03 -26.73 6.73
N ASN A 109 4.12 -25.75 6.60
CA ASN A 109 2.76 -25.74 6.01
C ASN A 109 1.71 -26.45 6.90
N ASP A 110 0.78 -25.70 7.52
CA ASP A 110 -0.67 -25.96 7.40
C ASP A 110 -1.64 -24.94 8.08
N ASN A 111 -2.74 -24.71 7.38
CA ASN A 111 -4.14 -24.49 7.78
C ASN A 111 -4.60 -24.41 9.28
N GLN A 112 -5.33 -23.34 9.66
CA GLN A 112 -6.83 -23.32 9.80
C GLN A 112 -7.43 -22.15 10.64
N ASN A 113 -8.50 -21.56 10.07
CA ASN A 113 -9.73 -21.00 10.66
C ASN A 113 -9.80 -19.93 11.80
N SER A 114 -10.63 -18.90 11.48
CA SER A 114 -11.65 -18.17 12.27
C SER A 114 -12.17 -18.80 13.58
N PRO A 115 -12.82 -18.04 14.52
CA PRO A 115 -13.77 -16.94 14.22
C PRO A 115 -13.86 -15.74 15.22
N ASN A 116 -14.66 -14.71 14.90
CA ASN A 116 -15.74 -14.24 15.79
C ASN A 116 -16.68 -13.19 15.17
N ARG A 117 -17.95 -13.20 15.58
CA ARG A 117 -18.94 -12.12 15.39
C ARG A 117 -19.83 -12.05 16.64
N THR A 118 -19.88 -10.90 17.30
CA THR A 118 -20.60 -10.68 18.56
C THR A 118 -21.82 -9.79 18.38
N ASN A 119 -22.89 -10.02 19.16
CA ASN A 119 -23.88 -8.99 19.53
C ASN A 119 -24.68 -9.39 20.79
N THR A 120 -25.25 -8.41 21.48
CA THR A 120 -25.85 -8.49 22.83
C THR A 120 -27.13 -7.61 22.93
N THR A 121 -27.96 -7.56 23.99
CA THR A 121 -27.77 -8.08 25.36
C THR A 121 -28.96 -8.92 25.93
N PRO A 122 -30.05 -8.41 26.55
CA PRO A 122 -30.63 -9.12 27.69
C PRO A 122 -32.16 -9.40 27.66
N THR A 123 -32.60 -10.17 28.66
CA THR A 123 -33.97 -10.68 28.89
C THR A 123 -34.88 -9.70 29.66
N PHE A 124 -36.20 -9.66 29.37
CA PHE A 124 -37.30 -9.95 30.32
C PHE A 124 -38.73 -9.78 29.73
N ASN A 125 -39.57 -10.81 29.96
CA ASN A 125 -41.05 -10.88 30.09
C ASN A 125 -42.10 -10.29 29.08
N ASN A 126 -43.06 -11.19 28.81
CA ASN A 126 -44.54 -11.03 28.71
C ASN A 126 -45.28 -10.50 27.45
N ASN A 127 -45.68 -11.48 26.60
CA ASN A 127 -47.07 -11.99 26.45
C ASN A 127 -48.15 -11.23 25.60
N VAL A 128 -49.00 -12.04 24.95
CA VAL A 128 -50.40 -11.79 24.45
C VAL A 128 -50.65 -11.25 23.01
N ASN A 129 -51.04 -12.20 22.14
CA ASN A 129 -52.10 -12.21 21.10
C ASN A 129 -52.05 -11.44 19.75
N ASN A 130 -52.08 -12.28 18.70
CA ASN A 130 -53.15 -12.41 17.67
C ASN A 130 -53.02 -11.84 16.23
N THR A 131 -53.59 -12.67 15.34
CA THR A 131 -54.22 -12.40 14.02
C THR A 131 -53.34 -12.08 12.79
N SER A 132 -53.03 -13.16 12.06
CA SER A 132 -53.19 -13.34 10.59
C SER A 132 -54.40 -12.58 9.98
N PRO A 133 -54.51 -12.35 8.64
CA PRO A 133 -53.99 -13.20 7.55
C PRO A 133 -53.48 -12.50 6.25
N GLY A 134 -53.03 -13.28 5.26
CA GLY A 134 -52.83 -12.79 3.87
C GLY A 134 -52.02 -13.70 2.93
N ASN A 135 -52.70 -14.58 2.17
CA ASN A 135 -52.18 -15.32 0.99
C ASN A 135 -52.40 -14.48 -0.30
N PRO A 136 -51.70 -14.69 -1.46
CA PRO A 136 -51.92 -15.84 -2.39
C PRO A 136 -50.61 -16.43 -3.03
N VAL A 137 -50.44 -17.68 -3.49
CA VAL A 137 -51.12 -18.60 -4.47
C VAL A 137 -50.65 -18.49 -5.95
N GLY A 138 -50.18 -19.62 -6.51
CA GLY A 138 -49.95 -19.91 -7.96
C GLY A 138 -48.55 -20.52 -8.23
N VAL A 139 -48.31 -21.56 -9.08
CA VAL A 139 -49.12 -22.35 -10.03
C VAL A 139 -48.61 -23.83 -10.08
N VAL A 140 -49.38 -24.73 -10.72
CA VAL A 140 -49.33 -26.21 -10.68
C VAL A 140 -48.68 -26.84 -11.93
N LYS A 141 -47.96 -27.99 -11.81
CA LYS A 141 -48.15 -29.30 -12.52
C LYS A 141 -46.92 -30.23 -12.41
N GLY A 142 -47.15 -31.55 -12.34
CA GLY A 142 -46.09 -32.58 -12.32
C GLY A 142 -46.29 -33.67 -13.39
N VAL A 143 -45.37 -34.64 -13.46
CA VAL A 143 -45.45 -35.91 -14.22
C VAL A 143 -44.71 -37.02 -13.45
N GLN A 144 -45.10 -38.27 -13.67
CA GLN A 144 -44.71 -39.47 -12.93
C GLN A 144 -43.34 -40.03 -13.37
N GLN A 145 -42.62 -40.71 -12.47
CA GLN A 145 -41.50 -41.61 -12.82
C GLN A 145 -41.93 -43.08 -12.66
N ALA A 146 -41.49 -43.93 -13.60
CA ALA A 146 -41.80 -45.36 -13.63
C ALA A 146 -40.70 -46.21 -12.96
N LYS A 147 -41.11 -47.32 -12.35
CA LYS A 147 -40.26 -48.40 -11.84
C LYS A 147 -39.80 -49.34 -12.97
N PRO A 148 -38.66 -50.03 -12.78
CA PRO A 148 -38.52 -51.45 -13.06
C PRO A 148 -38.56 -52.30 -11.76
N PRO A 149 -38.80 -53.62 -11.84
CA PRO A 149 -39.08 -54.48 -10.68
C PRO A 149 -37.93 -55.43 -10.34
N GLU A 150 -37.79 -55.81 -9.06
CA GLU A 150 -37.14 -57.07 -8.66
C GLU A 150 -37.93 -57.80 -7.57
N SER A 151 -37.68 -59.10 -7.48
CA SER A 151 -38.61 -60.12 -6.95
C SER A 151 -38.28 -60.57 -5.53
N ASN A 152 -39.24 -61.24 -4.89
CA ASN A 152 -39.19 -61.71 -3.52
C ASN A 152 -38.37 -63.00 -3.31
N SER A 153 -37.73 -63.07 -2.12
CA SER A 153 -37.48 -64.27 -1.29
C SER A 153 -36.35 -65.25 -1.68
N PRO A 154 -35.83 -66.07 -0.72
CA PRO A 154 -36.04 -66.07 0.74
C PRO A 154 -34.76 -66.01 1.60
N VAL A 155 -34.94 -65.73 2.90
CA VAL A 155 -33.88 -65.83 3.94
C VAL A 155 -33.72 -67.28 4.40
N LEU A 156 -32.48 -67.80 4.46
CA LEU A 156 -32.14 -69.07 5.12
C LEU A 156 -30.88 -68.95 6.01
N LYS A 157 -31.14 -69.12 7.31
CA LYS A 157 -30.32 -69.59 8.45
C LYS A 157 -28.78 -69.68 8.34
N ASP A 158 -28.16 -69.24 9.41
CA ASP A 158 -26.74 -69.41 9.74
C ASP A 158 -26.21 -70.83 9.58
N VAL A 159 -24.98 -70.94 9.07
CA VAL A 159 -24.19 -72.18 8.98
C VAL A 159 -22.96 -72.02 9.90
N PRO A 160 -22.61 -73.04 10.72
CA PRO A 160 -21.48 -72.95 11.65
C PRO A 160 -20.11 -72.88 10.94
N PRO A 161 -19.05 -72.41 11.62
CA PRO A 161 -17.76 -72.14 11.00
C PRO A 161 -17.07 -73.39 10.46
N TYR A 162 -16.41 -73.21 9.33
CA TYR A 162 -15.58 -74.20 8.64
C TYR A 162 -14.45 -74.73 9.55
N ARG A 163 -14.20 -76.05 9.52
CA ARG A 163 -13.00 -76.66 10.09
C ARG A 163 -11.99 -76.92 8.98
N ASP A 164 -10.73 -76.58 9.22
CA ASP A 164 -9.64 -76.89 8.30
C ASP A 164 -9.53 -78.40 8.02
N PRO A 165 -9.29 -78.80 6.76
CA PRO A 165 -8.99 -80.19 6.43
C PRO A 165 -7.59 -80.60 6.95
N PRO A 166 -7.37 -81.89 7.26
CA PRO A 166 -6.06 -82.37 7.68
C PRO A 166 -5.04 -82.31 6.53
N PRO A 167 -3.73 -82.24 6.83
CA PRO A 167 -2.69 -82.14 5.81
C PRO A 167 -2.61 -83.42 4.94
N PRO A 168 -2.16 -83.31 3.68
CA PRO A 168 -2.16 -84.43 2.74
C PRO A 168 -1.21 -85.55 3.18
N TYR A 169 -1.65 -86.79 2.96
CA TYR A 169 -0.84 -87.99 3.21
C TYR A 169 0.41 -87.98 2.32
N ARG A 170 1.57 -88.24 2.93
CA ARG A 170 2.86 -88.29 2.24
C ARG A 170 2.99 -89.63 1.50
N SER A 171 2.93 -89.60 0.17
CA SER A 171 3.14 -90.81 -0.65
C SER A 171 4.51 -91.46 -0.38
N PRO A 172 4.58 -92.80 -0.22
CA PRO A 172 5.87 -93.49 -0.14
C PRO A 172 6.55 -93.54 -1.51
N PRO A 173 7.90 -93.62 -1.57
CA PRO A 173 8.64 -93.63 -2.83
C PRO A 173 8.54 -95.00 -3.56
N PRO A 174 8.69 -95.02 -4.89
CA PRO A 174 8.61 -96.27 -5.67
C PRO A 174 9.86 -97.16 -5.48
N PRO A 175 9.70 -98.50 -5.40
CA PRO A 175 10.83 -99.43 -5.40
C PRO A 175 11.60 -99.44 -6.74
N GLN A 176 12.92 -99.57 -6.65
CA GLN A 176 13.83 -99.46 -7.78
C GLN A 176 13.83 -100.69 -8.69
N THR A 177 14.21 -100.46 -9.95
CA THR A 177 14.40 -101.47 -10.99
C THR A 177 15.43 -102.53 -10.59
N ARG A 178 15.05 -103.82 -10.66
CA ARG A 178 16.00 -104.93 -10.66
C ARG A 178 15.95 -105.70 -11.98
N LYS A 179 17.14 -105.91 -12.54
CA LYS A 179 17.38 -106.49 -13.86
C LYS A 179 17.13 -108.00 -13.84
N SER A 180 16.44 -108.50 -14.87
CA SER A 180 16.33 -109.93 -15.16
C SER A 180 17.68 -110.53 -15.58
N PRO A 181 17.93 -111.81 -15.30
CA PRO A 181 18.75 -112.66 -16.15
C PRO A 181 17.87 -113.68 -16.90
N SER A 182 17.96 -113.68 -18.23
CA SER A 182 17.38 -114.72 -19.07
C SER A 182 18.42 -115.79 -19.38
N ARG A 183 18.10 -117.09 -19.22
CA ARG A 183 18.42 -118.13 -20.22
C ARG A 183 17.96 -119.56 -19.88
N ARG A 184 17.69 -120.31 -20.96
CA ARG A 184 17.62 -121.78 -21.13
C ARG A 184 16.39 -122.53 -20.56
N GLY A 185 15.53 -123.01 -21.48
CA GLY A 185 15.03 -124.39 -21.41
C GLY A 185 16.03 -125.34 -22.11
N PRO A 186 15.61 -126.53 -22.61
CA PRO A 186 14.30 -127.19 -22.53
C PRO A 186 14.38 -128.62 -21.92
N THR A 187 13.25 -129.33 -21.73
CA THR A 187 13.13 -130.77 -22.06
C THR A 187 11.69 -131.29 -22.01
N HIS A 188 11.29 -131.85 -23.16
CA HIS A 188 10.26 -132.86 -23.42
C HIS A 188 10.17 -134.01 -22.39
N MET A 189 8.94 -134.44 -22.02
CA MET A 189 8.57 -135.86 -21.92
C MET A 189 7.08 -136.08 -22.23
N SER A 190 6.82 -137.12 -23.02
CA SER A 190 5.51 -137.59 -23.51
C SER A 190 4.87 -138.59 -22.51
N PRO A 191 3.59 -138.99 -22.67
CA PRO A 191 2.90 -139.81 -21.66
C PRO A 191 3.30 -141.29 -21.74
N VAL A 192 3.16 -141.99 -20.62
CA VAL A 192 3.38 -143.44 -20.51
C VAL A 192 2.09 -144.11 -20.03
N ASN A 193 1.57 -145.04 -20.84
CA ASN A 193 0.47 -145.95 -20.52
C ASN A 193 0.95 -147.10 -19.61
N LEU A 194 0.02 -147.71 -18.86
CA LEU A 194 -0.03 -149.12 -18.41
C LEU A 194 -1.45 -149.36 -17.79
N PRO A 195 -1.97 -150.60 -17.70
CA PRO A 195 -3.08 -150.95 -18.59
C PRO A 195 -4.32 -151.63 -17.94
N GLU A 196 -5.34 -151.82 -18.79
CA GLU A 196 -6.39 -152.86 -18.82
C GLU A 196 -7.41 -153.10 -17.67
N ASP A 197 -8.60 -153.47 -18.15
CA ASP A 197 -9.71 -154.23 -17.58
C ASP A 197 -10.60 -153.70 -16.42
N GLY A 198 -11.92 -153.80 -16.67
CA GLY A 198 -12.99 -153.66 -15.67
C GLY A 198 -14.13 -152.71 -16.11
N PRO A 199 -15.32 -153.21 -16.49
CA PRO A 199 -16.43 -152.37 -16.92
C PRO A 199 -17.24 -151.76 -15.76
N ASP A 200 -17.96 -150.68 -16.08
CA ASP A 200 -19.11 -150.12 -15.36
C ASP A 200 -19.03 -150.01 -13.82
N SER A 201 -18.56 -148.84 -13.38
CA SER A 201 -19.17 -148.15 -12.23
C SER A 201 -19.08 -146.63 -12.41
N ARG A 202 -20.08 -146.05 -13.08
CA ARG A 202 -20.37 -144.62 -12.96
C ARG A 202 -20.83 -144.33 -11.53
N SER A 203 -19.92 -143.94 -10.64
CA SER A 203 -20.34 -143.40 -9.35
C SER A 203 -21.09 -142.07 -9.58
N PRO A 204 -22.28 -141.87 -8.97
CA PRO A 204 -22.98 -140.59 -9.04
C PRO A 204 -22.14 -139.43 -8.48
N GLU A 205 -21.23 -139.76 -7.57
CA GLU A 205 -20.29 -138.86 -6.90
C GLU A 205 -19.26 -138.25 -7.86
N ALA A 206 -18.72 -139.01 -8.82
CA ALA A 206 -17.76 -138.47 -9.78
C ALA A 206 -18.41 -137.46 -10.76
N VAL A 207 -19.68 -137.69 -11.14
CA VAL A 207 -20.46 -136.79 -12.01
C VAL A 207 -20.86 -135.52 -11.25
N THR A 208 -21.27 -135.64 -9.98
CA THR A 208 -21.59 -134.47 -9.13
C THR A 208 -20.34 -133.67 -8.77
N TYR A 209 -19.19 -134.30 -8.48
CA TYR A 209 -17.91 -133.59 -8.34
C TYR A 209 -17.52 -132.83 -9.62
N ASN A 210 -17.74 -133.41 -10.80
CA ASN A 210 -17.46 -132.73 -12.06
C ASN A 210 -18.39 -131.52 -12.27
N SER A 211 -19.67 -131.63 -11.90
CA SER A 211 -20.63 -130.51 -11.94
C SER A 211 -20.24 -129.39 -10.97
N GLN A 212 -20.01 -129.73 -9.70
CA GLN A 212 -19.60 -128.77 -8.65
C GLN A 212 -18.28 -128.08 -9.01
N TYR A 213 -17.32 -128.81 -9.60
CA TYR A 213 -16.07 -128.22 -10.09
C TYR A 213 -16.29 -127.28 -11.28
N ARG A 214 -17.20 -127.59 -12.22
CA ARG A 214 -17.55 -126.67 -13.32
C ARG A 214 -18.30 -125.44 -12.84
N GLU A 215 -19.18 -125.56 -11.85
CA GLU A 215 -19.85 -124.45 -11.20
C GLU A 215 -18.85 -123.55 -10.47
N LEU A 216 -17.91 -124.12 -9.71
CA LEU A 216 -16.83 -123.39 -9.05
C LEU A 216 -15.92 -122.67 -10.06
N VAL A 217 -15.50 -123.33 -11.14
CA VAL A 217 -14.71 -122.71 -12.21
C VAL A 217 -15.48 -121.58 -12.90
N SER A 218 -16.79 -121.75 -13.11
CA SER A 218 -17.66 -120.70 -13.65
C SER A 218 -17.77 -119.50 -12.70
N LEU A 219 -17.89 -119.75 -11.39
CA LEU A 219 -17.92 -118.71 -10.35
C LEU A 219 -16.57 -117.97 -10.25
N VAL A 220 -15.44 -118.68 -10.32
CA VAL A 220 -14.09 -118.08 -10.32
C VAL A 220 -13.88 -117.24 -11.58
N ASN A 221 -14.34 -117.70 -12.75
CA ASN A 221 -14.29 -116.90 -13.99
C ASN A 221 -15.18 -115.66 -13.89
N TYR A 222 -16.40 -115.78 -13.34
CA TYR A 222 -17.30 -114.65 -13.09
C TYR A 222 -16.70 -113.63 -12.10
N GLN A 223 -16.07 -114.10 -11.02
CA GLN A 223 -15.37 -113.24 -10.07
C GLN A 223 -14.17 -112.53 -10.72
N ARG A 224 -13.41 -113.23 -11.57
CA ARG A 224 -12.30 -112.67 -12.34
C ARG A 224 -12.78 -111.61 -13.35
N GLU A 225 -13.90 -111.85 -14.01
CA GLU A 225 -14.54 -110.90 -14.93
C GLU A 225 -15.08 -109.67 -14.18
N LYS A 226 -15.70 -109.86 -13.01
CA LYS A 226 -16.14 -108.76 -12.13
C LYS A 226 -14.97 -107.91 -11.62
N LEU A 227 -13.89 -108.53 -11.15
CA LEU A 227 -12.65 -107.83 -10.81
C LEU A 227 -12.07 -107.07 -12.00
N SER A 228 -12.09 -107.67 -13.20
CA SER A 228 -11.62 -107.01 -14.42
C SER A 228 -12.49 -105.80 -14.80
N SER A 229 -13.81 -105.90 -14.66
CA SER A 229 -14.74 -104.76 -14.88
C SER A 229 -14.47 -103.64 -13.88
N GLN A 230 -14.39 -103.97 -12.58
CA GLN A 230 -14.12 -102.99 -11.53
C GLN A 230 -12.76 -102.31 -11.70
N GLN A 231 -11.75 -103.04 -12.19
CA GLN A 231 -10.44 -102.48 -12.51
C GLN A 231 -10.50 -101.48 -13.68
N VAL A 232 -11.34 -101.74 -14.69
CA VAL A 232 -11.58 -100.81 -15.81
C VAL A 232 -12.36 -99.58 -15.34
N ASP A 233 -13.38 -99.76 -14.50
CA ASP A 233 -14.15 -98.66 -13.92
C ASP A 233 -13.28 -97.76 -13.02
N LEU A 234 -12.39 -98.34 -12.20
CA LEU A 234 -11.39 -97.58 -11.44
C LEU A 234 -10.48 -96.74 -12.34
N ILE A 235 -9.91 -97.32 -13.40
CA ILE A 235 -9.07 -96.60 -14.37
C ILE A 235 -9.85 -95.44 -15.02
N LYS A 236 -11.13 -95.64 -15.32
CA LYS A 236 -12.01 -94.58 -15.85
C LYS A 236 -12.23 -93.46 -14.83
N TYR A 237 -12.52 -93.80 -13.57
CA TYR A 237 -12.72 -92.80 -12.51
C TYR A 237 -11.42 -92.05 -12.18
N ASP A 238 -10.27 -92.71 -12.15
CA ASP A 238 -8.95 -92.06 -11.99
C ASP A 238 -8.67 -91.06 -13.12
N ALA A 239 -8.99 -91.42 -14.37
CA ALA A 239 -8.87 -90.52 -15.52
C ALA A 239 -9.84 -89.32 -15.44
N GLU A 240 -11.07 -89.54 -14.94
CA GLU A 240 -12.05 -88.48 -14.73
C GLU A 240 -11.63 -87.52 -13.60
N ILE A 241 -11.14 -88.04 -12.47
CA ILE A 241 -10.55 -87.25 -11.38
C ILE A 241 -9.40 -86.39 -11.91
N GLY A 242 -8.45 -87.00 -12.64
CA GLY A 242 -7.32 -86.27 -13.24
C GLY A 242 -7.75 -85.17 -14.23
N TYR A 243 -8.81 -85.39 -15.01
CA TYR A 243 -9.39 -84.36 -15.87
C TYR A 243 -9.98 -83.19 -15.06
N TRP A 244 -10.80 -83.49 -14.05
CA TRP A 244 -11.45 -82.45 -13.24
C TRP A 244 -10.46 -81.68 -12.38
N GLU A 245 -9.46 -82.33 -11.79
CA GLU A 245 -8.35 -81.65 -11.11
C GLU A 245 -7.60 -80.70 -12.05
N ASN A 246 -7.27 -81.15 -13.26
CA ASN A 246 -6.52 -80.32 -14.20
C ASN A 246 -7.34 -79.13 -14.70
N LYS A 247 -8.65 -79.33 -14.89
CA LYS A 247 -9.60 -78.27 -15.22
C LYS A 247 -9.78 -77.28 -14.06
N GLY A 248 -9.80 -77.76 -12.82
CA GLY A 248 -9.81 -76.93 -11.61
C GLY A 248 -8.57 -76.05 -11.52
N ARG A 249 -7.37 -76.62 -11.68
CA ARG A 249 -6.09 -75.87 -11.70
C ARG A 249 -6.04 -74.81 -12.81
N GLU A 250 -6.61 -75.08 -13.97
CA GLU A 250 -6.67 -74.11 -15.07
C GLU A 250 -7.71 -73.00 -14.81
N GLN A 251 -8.86 -73.32 -14.19
CA GLN A 251 -9.82 -72.32 -13.73
C GLN A 251 -9.23 -71.43 -12.61
N GLU A 252 -8.49 -72.01 -11.68
CA GLU A 252 -7.79 -71.29 -10.61
C GLU A 252 -6.77 -70.29 -11.19
N ARG A 253 -5.97 -70.70 -12.17
CA ARG A 253 -5.07 -69.81 -12.92
C ARG A 253 -5.82 -68.68 -13.63
N GLN A 254 -6.98 -68.95 -14.23
CA GLN A 254 -7.80 -67.92 -14.89
C GLN A 254 -8.35 -66.91 -13.88
N VAL A 255 -8.78 -67.36 -12.70
CA VAL A 255 -9.21 -66.49 -11.59
C VAL A 255 -8.05 -65.65 -11.07
N GLU A 256 -6.85 -66.22 -10.93
CA GLU A 256 -5.65 -65.48 -10.50
C GLU A 256 -5.27 -64.37 -11.50
N LEU A 257 -5.32 -64.65 -12.81
CA LEU A 257 -5.09 -63.65 -13.86
C LEU A 257 -6.15 -62.54 -13.85
N LEU A 258 -7.43 -62.88 -13.66
CA LEU A 258 -8.50 -61.88 -13.52
C LEU A 258 -8.32 -61.04 -12.26
N GLN A 259 -7.95 -61.65 -11.13
CA GLN A 259 -7.67 -60.95 -9.88
C GLN A 259 -6.48 -59.99 -10.03
N GLN A 260 -5.43 -60.39 -10.76
CA GLN A 260 -4.31 -59.52 -11.09
C GLN A 260 -4.75 -58.33 -11.96
N GLN A 261 -5.58 -58.56 -12.98
CA GLN A 261 -6.12 -57.49 -13.84
C GLN A 261 -6.97 -56.50 -13.04
N ILE A 262 -7.89 -56.98 -12.18
CA ILE A 262 -8.67 -56.14 -11.25
C ILE A 262 -7.74 -55.30 -10.39
N SER A 263 -6.73 -55.91 -9.76
CA SER A 263 -5.77 -55.20 -8.90
C SER A 263 -5.00 -54.11 -9.65
N THR A 264 -4.65 -54.32 -10.92
CA THR A 264 -4.03 -53.27 -11.76
C THR A 264 -5.00 -52.16 -12.13
N ALA A 265 -6.27 -52.47 -12.41
CA ALA A 265 -7.30 -51.50 -12.71
C ALA A 265 -7.65 -50.63 -11.49
N ASP A 266 -7.77 -51.23 -10.31
CA ASP A 266 -8.03 -50.52 -9.04
C ASP A 266 -6.89 -49.55 -8.69
N ASN A 267 -5.63 -49.98 -8.86
CA ASN A 267 -4.49 -49.09 -8.64
C ASN A 267 -4.47 -47.92 -9.64
N GLN A 268 -4.82 -48.17 -10.91
CA GLN A 268 -4.95 -47.12 -11.93
C GLN A 268 -6.10 -46.16 -11.61
N LEU A 269 -7.23 -46.66 -11.11
CA LEU A 269 -8.37 -45.86 -10.68
C LEU A 269 -8.01 -44.98 -9.47
N ARG A 270 -7.26 -45.52 -8.49
CA ARG A 270 -6.76 -44.74 -7.35
C ARG A 270 -5.86 -43.59 -7.81
N ILE A 271 -4.87 -43.86 -8.67
CA ILE A 271 -3.97 -42.84 -9.22
C ILE A 271 -4.77 -41.78 -10.01
N SER A 272 -5.74 -42.20 -10.83
CA SER A 272 -6.63 -41.27 -11.56
C SER A 272 -7.44 -40.38 -10.61
N THR A 273 -7.95 -40.94 -9.52
CA THR A 273 -8.71 -40.21 -8.48
C THR A 273 -7.82 -39.17 -7.78
N GLU A 274 -6.59 -39.54 -7.42
CA GLU A 274 -5.59 -38.62 -6.85
C GLU A 274 -5.24 -37.48 -7.83
N GLN A 275 -5.10 -37.77 -9.12
CA GLN A 275 -4.88 -36.75 -10.16
C GLN A 275 -6.06 -35.79 -10.32
N VAL A 276 -7.30 -36.28 -10.30
CA VAL A 276 -8.50 -35.44 -10.37
C VAL A 276 -8.61 -34.53 -9.13
N GLN A 277 -8.29 -35.04 -7.95
CA GLN A 277 -8.23 -34.22 -6.73
C GLN A 277 -7.16 -33.12 -6.83
N ALA A 278 -5.96 -33.46 -7.33
CA ALA A 278 -4.89 -32.48 -7.55
C ALA A 278 -5.30 -31.38 -8.56
N LEU A 279 -5.99 -31.74 -9.64
CA LEU A 279 -6.51 -30.76 -10.61
C LEU A 279 -7.58 -29.84 -10.01
N ASN A 280 -8.44 -30.35 -9.12
CA ASN A 280 -9.46 -29.53 -8.45
C ASN A 280 -8.83 -28.42 -7.59
N TYR A 281 -7.77 -28.73 -6.82
CA TYR A 281 -7.04 -27.68 -6.08
C TYR A 281 -6.45 -26.60 -6.99
N VAL A 282 -5.94 -26.97 -8.17
CA VAL A 282 -5.42 -26.01 -9.17
C VAL A 282 -6.55 -25.17 -9.78
N GLU A 283 -7.75 -25.74 -9.96
CA GLU A 283 -8.94 -25.00 -10.40
C GLU A 283 -9.41 -23.99 -9.33
N GLU A 284 -9.43 -24.39 -8.05
CA GLU A 284 -9.72 -23.50 -6.92
C GLU A 284 -8.70 -22.34 -6.82
N GLU A 285 -7.39 -22.62 -6.92
CA GLU A 285 -6.35 -21.57 -6.95
C GLU A 285 -6.51 -20.62 -8.14
N SER A 286 -6.86 -21.15 -9.32
CA SER A 286 -7.11 -20.36 -10.53
C SER A 286 -8.28 -19.38 -10.34
N GLU A 287 -9.40 -19.83 -9.74
CA GLU A 287 -10.56 -18.97 -9.50
C GLU A 287 -10.27 -17.90 -8.43
N ILE A 288 -9.45 -18.21 -7.41
CA ILE A 288 -8.94 -17.24 -6.42
C ILE A 288 -8.06 -16.18 -7.12
N VAL A 289 -7.10 -16.59 -7.95
CA VAL A 289 -6.21 -15.67 -8.69
C VAL A 289 -7.02 -14.76 -9.62
N LYS A 290 -8.00 -15.31 -10.33
CA LYS A 290 -8.94 -14.58 -11.20
C LYS A 290 -9.81 -13.58 -10.42
N GLN A 291 -10.18 -13.88 -9.18
CA GLN A 291 -10.90 -12.92 -8.32
C GLN A 291 -9.97 -11.81 -7.81
N ASN A 292 -8.72 -12.12 -7.45
CA ASN A 292 -7.71 -11.13 -7.11
C ASN A 292 -7.38 -10.21 -8.29
N GLU A 293 -7.32 -10.75 -9.52
CA GLU A 293 -7.11 -10.00 -10.75
C GLU A 293 -8.23 -8.96 -10.98
N LYS A 294 -9.50 -9.32 -10.76
CA LYS A 294 -10.64 -8.38 -10.83
C LYS A 294 -10.52 -7.26 -9.79
N THR A 295 -10.12 -7.59 -8.56
CA THR A 295 -9.92 -6.61 -7.49
C THR A 295 -8.82 -5.62 -7.86
N ILE A 296 -7.64 -6.11 -8.27
CA ILE A 296 -6.51 -5.26 -8.70
C ILE A 296 -6.88 -4.41 -9.92
N LYS A 297 -7.63 -4.95 -10.89
CA LYS A 297 -8.15 -4.17 -12.03
C LYS A 297 -9.04 -3.00 -11.56
N SER A 298 -9.88 -3.23 -10.56
CA SER A 298 -10.77 -2.20 -9.99
C SER A 298 -9.98 -1.14 -9.22
N GLU A 299 -8.96 -1.53 -8.47
CA GLU A 299 -8.02 -0.63 -7.79
C GLU A 299 -7.23 0.23 -8.78
N ILE A 300 -6.73 -0.34 -9.88
CA ILE A 300 -6.03 0.40 -10.95
C ILE A 300 -6.96 1.48 -11.56
N VAL A 301 -8.23 1.14 -11.81
CA VAL A 301 -9.21 2.13 -12.32
C VAL A 301 -9.45 3.25 -11.30
N LEU A 302 -9.59 2.91 -10.01
CA LEU A 302 -9.76 3.90 -8.94
C LEU A 302 -8.54 4.82 -8.81
N VAL A 303 -7.31 4.28 -8.85
CA VAL A 303 -6.07 5.07 -8.78
C VAL A 303 -5.92 5.98 -9.99
N ARG A 304 -6.24 5.49 -11.21
CA ARG A 304 -6.26 6.32 -12.43
C ARG A 304 -7.25 7.48 -12.33
N SER A 305 -8.45 7.23 -11.78
CA SER A 305 -9.45 8.28 -11.55
C SER A 305 -8.96 9.33 -10.53
N LYS A 306 -8.34 8.90 -9.43
CA LYS A 306 -7.72 9.81 -8.45
C LYS A 306 -6.59 10.65 -9.05
N LEU A 307 -5.72 10.04 -9.86
CA LEU A 307 -4.64 10.74 -10.56
C LEU A 307 -5.20 11.83 -11.49
N ALA A 308 -6.18 11.49 -12.33
CA ALA A 308 -6.82 12.45 -13.23
C ALA A 308 -7.46 13.62 -12.46
N ASN A 309 -8.09 13.36 -11.29
CA ASN A 309 -8.60 14.43 -10.44
C ASN A 309 -7.47 15.37 -9.97
N CYS A 310 -6.38 14.82 -9.42
CA CYS A 310 -5.21 15.61 -8.99
C CYS A 310 -4.57 16.41 -10.14
N GLU A 311 -4.52 15.86 -11.36
CA GLU A 311 -4.05 16.57 -12.55
C GLU A 311 -4.95 17.78 -12.89
N THR A 312 -6.27 17.64 -12.76
CA THR A 312 -7.20 18.77 -12.98
C THR A 312 -7.10 19.85 -11.89
N GLU A 313 -6.94 19.47 -10.62
CA GLU A 313 -6.71 20.41 -9.52
C GLU A 313 -5.39 21.17 -9.71
N LEU A 314 -4.31 20.46 -10.07
CA LEU A 314 -3.01 21.07 -10.38
C LEU A 314 -3.11 22.06 -11.56
N LEU A 315 -3.87 21.72 -12.60
CA LEU A 315 -4.11 22.62 -13.74
C LEU A 315 -4.91 23.88 -13.32
N GLN A 316 -5.90 23.73 -12.43
CA GLN A 316 -6.63 24.87 -11.85
C GLN A 316 -5.71 25.77 -11.02
N CYS A 317 -4.87 25.19 -10.14
CA CYS A 317 -3.87 25.93 -9.36
C CYS A 317 -2.89 26.69 -10.28
N LYS A 318 -2.33 26.02 -11.29
CA LYS A 318 -1.45 26.63 -12.30
C LYS A 318 -2.12 27.80 -13.02
N ASN A 319 -3.40 27.65 -13.37
CA ASN A 319 -4.17 28.71 -14.01
C ASN A 319 -4.48 29.89 -13.08
N LYS A 320 -4.75 29.64 -11.78
CA LYS A 320 -4.95 30.72 -10.80
C LYS A 320 -3.64 31.47 -10.50
N ILE A 321 -2.51 30.77 -10.39
CA ILE A 321 -1.18 31.38 -10.26
C ILE A 321 -0.89 32.29 -11.46
N ARG A 322 -1.17 31.85 -12.69
CA ARG A 322 -0.99 32.69 -13.89
C ARG A 322 -1.82 33.98 -13.83
N LYS A 323 -3.10 33.88 -13.49
CA LYS A 323 -3.99 35.05 -13.33
C LYS A 323 -3.48 36.02 -12.25
N LEU A 324 -3.08 35.50 -11.09
CA LEU A 324 -2.49 36.32 -10.02
C LEU A 324 -1.18 37.02 -10.46
N MET A 325 -0.33 36.34 -11.22
CA MET A 325 0.86 36.97 -11.79
C MET A 325 0.50 38.07 -12.80
N GLU A 326 -0.48 37.85 -13.69
CA GLU A 326 -0.96 38.87 -14.63
C GLU A 326 -1.58 40.07 -13.89
N GLU A 327 -2.37 39.83 -12.84
CA GLU A 327 -2.93 40.84 -11.94
C GLU A 327 -1.81 41.69 -11.29
N ILE A 328 -0.79 41.06 -10.69
CA ILE A 328 0.37 41.75 -10.08
C ILE A 328 1.15 42.57 -11.12
N HIS A 329 1.40 42.04 -12.32
CA HIS A 329 2.10 42.78 -13.38
C HIS A 329 1.26 43.96 -13.91
N ASN A 330 -0.07 43.85 -13.93
CA ASN A 330 -0.95 44.96 -14.26
C ASN A 330 -0.93 46.04 -13.18
N GLU A 331 -1.05 45.65 -11.90
CA GLU A 331 -1.02 46.58 -10.78
C GLU A 331 0.34 47.31 -10.68
N GLN A 332 1.46 46.60 -10.84
CA GLN A 332 2.79 47.21 -10.88
C GLN A 332 2.94 48.22 -12.04
N ARG A 333 2.37 47.92 -13.23
CA ARG A 333 2.35 48.86 -14.36
C ARG A 333 1.52 50.12 -14.04
N ILE A 334 0.37 49.96 -13.39
CA ILE A 334 -0.49 51.08 -12.97
C ILE A 334 0.23 51.95 -11.92
N ILE A 335 0.86 51.32 -10.91
CA ILE A 335 1.64 52.02 -9.88
C ILE A 335 2.78 52.83 -10.52
N ASN A 336 3.54 52.21 -11.44
CA ASN A 336 4.64 52.87 -12.12
C ASN A 336 4.16 54.04 -13.01
N SER A 337 3.06 53.87 -13.75
CA SER A 337 2.46 54.95 -14.55
C SER A 337 2.03 56.11 -13.66
N ARG A 338 1.31 55.82 -12.58
CA ARG A 338 0.82 56.85 -11.64
C ARG A 338 1.95 57.58 -10.91
N GLN A 339 3.03 56.88 -10.54
CA GLN A 339 4.23 57.52 -10.00
C GLN A 339 4.89 58.45 -11.02
N GLN A 340 5.00 58.03 -12.28
CA GLN A 340 5.57 58.84 -13.35
C GLN A 340 4.67 60.04 -13.71
N GLU A 341 3.36 59.88 -13.73
CA GLU A 341 2.38 60.96 -13.92
C GLU A 341 2.44 61.98 -12.77
N ASN A 342 2.46 61.51 -11.52
CA ASN A 342 2.63 62.37 -10.33
C ASN A 342 3.96 63.14 -10.39
N ARG A 343 5.06 62.47 -10.77
CA ARG A 343 6.36 63.12 -10.95
C ARG A 343 6.32 64.19 -12.04
N GLN A 344 5.73 63.88 -13.20
CA GLN A 344 5.57 64.86 -14.27
C GLN A 344 4.66 66.02 -13.87
N ALA A 345 3.61 65.78 -13.08
CA ALA A 345 2.74 66.83 -12.56
C ALA A 345 3.50 67.77 -11.60
N LEU A 346 4.35 67.21 -10.72
CA LEU A 346 5.23 67.98 -9.85
C LEU A 346 6.26 68.78 -10.66
N GLU A 347 6.93 68.16 -11.65
CA GLU A 347 7.88 68.83 -12.54
C GLU A 347 7.22 69.99 -13.32
N ARG A 348 5.99 69.79 -13.85
CA ARG A 348 5.20 70.87 -14.48
C ARG A 348 4.86 71.99 -13.50
N SER A 349 4.47 71.65 -12.26
CA SER A 349 4.14 72.65 -11.23
C SER A 349 5.36 73.47 -10.85
N MET A 350 6.52 72.84 -10.67
CA MET A 350 7.79 73.52 -10.38
C MET A 350 8.22 74.44 -11.54
N LEU A 351 8.07 73.99 -12.79
CA LEU A 351 8.38 74.82 -13.96
C LEU A 351 7.48 76.07 -14.03
N ALA A 352 6.18 75.93 -13.77
CA ALA A 352 5.24 77.05 -13.72
C ALA A 352 5.55 78.03 -12.57
N GLU A 353 5.99 77.53 -11.41
CA GLU A 353 6.43 78.37 -10.30
C GLU A 353 7.75 79.11 -10.63
N MET A 354 8.70 78.43 -11.28
CA MET A 354 9.93 79.06 -11.78
C MET A 354 9.65 80.16 -12.82
N GLU A 355 8.73 79.93 -13.76
CA GLU A 355 8.30 80.93 -14.75
C GLU A 355 7.64 82.16 -14.09
N ASN A 356 6.78 81.92 -13.09
CA ASN A 356 6.16 82.98 -12.29
C ASN A 356 7.22 83.80 -11.52
N LEU A 357 8.15 83.13 -10.82
CA LEU A 357 9.25 83.79 -10.12
C LEU A 357 10.17 84.56 -11.08
N GLN A 358 10.48 84.01 -12.25
CA GLN A 358 11.26 84.69 -13.28
C GLN A 358 10.55 85.93 -13.80
N THR A 359 9.22 85.85 -13.98
CA THR A 359 8.38 87.01 -14.36
C THR A 359 8.40 88.08 -13.27
N GLN A 360 8.25 87.70 -12.00
CA GLN A 360 8.34 88.63 -10.87
C GLN A 360 9.72 89.29 -10.75
N ILE A 361 10.80 88.54 -10.98
CA ILE A 361 12.18 89.08 -11.02
C ILE A 361 12.34 90.08 -12.16
N GLN A 362 11.81 89.79 -13.36
CA GLN A 362 11.85 90.73 -14.48
C GLN A 362 11.04 92.00 -14.20
N GLN A 363 9.85 91.88 -13.62
CA GLN A 363 9.02 93.02 -13.20
C GLN A 363 9.72 93.86 -12.13
N ALA A 364 10.30 93.23 -11.10
CA ALA A 364 11.05 93.90 -10.06
C ALA A 364 12.30 94.62 -10.63
N LYS A 365 13.04 93.97 -11.54
CA LYS A 365 14.17 94.58 -12.24
C LYS A 365 13.74 95.83 -13.00
N HIS A 366 12.68 95.73 -13.80
CA HIS A 366 12.15 96.88 -14.56
C HIS A 366 11.67 98.02 -13.64
N ALA A 367 11.01 97.69 -12.52
CA ALA A 367 10.65 98.66 -11.51
C ALA A 367 11.87 99.35 -10.87
N THR A 368 12.97 98.61 -10.60
CA THR A 368 14.22 99.22 -10.12
C THR A 368 14.89 100.11 -11.16
N GLU A 369 14.83 99.76 -12.45
CA GLU A 369 15.33 100.59 -13.55
C GLU A 369 14.54 101.92 -13.65
N ILE A 370 13.21 101.86 -13.55
CA ILE A 370 12.34 103.06 -13.52
C ILE A 370 12.63 103.92 -12.28
N ASN A 371 12.75 103.31 -11.10
CA ASN A 371 13.08 104.02 -9.86
C ASN A 371 14.46 104.69 -9.94
N HIS A 372 15.44 104.04 -10.56
CA HIS A 372 16.76 104.62 -10.78
C HIS A 372 16.73 105.79 -11.76
N LEU A 373 15.99 105.69 -12.87
CA LEU A 373 15.80 106.80 -13.81
C LEU A 373 15.12 108.00 -13.14
N THR A 374 14.10 107.76 -12.32
CA THR A 374 13.43 108.80 -11.52
C THR A 374 14.40 109.43 -10.51
N ALA A 375 15.23 108.64 -9.84
CA ALA A 375 16.25 109.15 -8.92
C ALA A 375 17.31 110.02 -9.63
N GLU A 376 17.80 109.62 -10.81
CA GLU A 376 18.72 110.43 -11.61
C GLU A 376 18.05 111.69 -12.21
N ASN A 377 16.75 111.67 -12.49
CA ASN A 377 15.98 112.87 -12.85
C ASN A 377 15.89 113.85 -11.68
N LEU A 378 15.45 113.39 -10.50
CA LEU A 378 15.38 114.20 -9.28
C LEU A 378 16.75 114.76 -8.89
N LYS A 379 17.82 113.97 -9.01
CA LYS A 379 19.20 114.41 -8.79
C LYS A 379 19.64 115.51 -9.76
N ARG A 380 19.23 115.45 -11.03
CA ARG A 380 19.46 116.53 -12.00
C ARG A 380 18.65 117.78 -11.66
N GLU A 381 17.39 117.64 -11.26
CA GLU A 381 16.56 118.77 -10.80
C GLU A 381 17.14 119.43 -9.55
N VAL A 382 17.55 118.65 -8.55
CA VAL A 382 18.26 119.12 -7.36
C VAL A 382 19.54 119.85 -7.74
N GLY A 383 20.38 119.31 -8.62
CA GLY A 383 21.58 120.00 -9.09
C GLY A 383 21.31 121.31 -9.83
N VAL A 384 20.20 121.42 -10.57
CA VAL A 384 19.75 122.68 -11.17
C VAL A 384 19.31 123.69 -10.10
N LEU A 385 18.57 123.24 -9.08
CA LEU A 385 18.16 124.07 -7.94
C LEU A 385 19.35 124.52 -7.08
N GLU A 386 20.32 123.64 -6.82
CA GLU A 386 21.58 123.97 -6.13
C GLU A 386 22.36 125.04 -6.89
N ASN A 387 22.50 124.91 -8.21
CA ASN A 387 23.12 125.93 -9.06
C ASN A 387 22.35 127.27 -9.01
N ALA A 388 21.02 127.24 -9.04
CA ALA A 388 20.19 128.44 -8.91
C ALA A 388 20.32 129.09 -7.52
N ILE A 389 20.41 128.28 -6.45
CA ILE A 389 20.67 128.74 -5.08
C ILE A 389 22.07 129.34 -4.97
N MET A 390 23.09 128.75 -5.59
CA MET A 390 24.45 129.31 -5.63
C MET A 390 24.51 130.65 -6.35
N GLU A 391 23.85 130.80 -7.52
CA GLU A 391 23.79 132.10 -8.20
C GLU A 391 22.97 133.13 -7.41
N LYS A 392 21.90 132.71 -6.71
CA LYS A 392 21.17 133.59 -5.79
C LYS A 392 22.01 133.99 -4.59
N LYS A 393 22.82 133.09 -4.03
CA LYS A 393 23.78 133.39 -2.96
C LYS A 393 24.84 134.38 -3.46
N ARG A 394 25.38 134.20 -4.67
CA ARG A 394 26.29 135.16 -5.32
C ARG A 394 25.64 136.51 -5.61
N GLN A 395 24.34 136.55 -5.90
CA GLN A 395 23.57 137.80 -6.00
C GLN A 395 23.44 138.49 -4.63
N VAL A 396 23.15 137.74 -3.57
CA VAL A 396 23.12 138.27 -2.20
C VAL A 396 24.50 138.76 -1.77
N GLU A 397 25.57 138.02 -2.04
CA GLU A 397 26.95 138.44 -1.73
C GLU A 397 27.35 139.72 -2.49
N ARG A 398 26.95 139.86 -3.77
CA ARG A 398 27.11 141.11 -4.54
C ARG A 398 26.32 142.28 -3.93
N LEU A 399 25.03 142.09 -3.62
CA LEU A 399 24.20 143.12 -2.98
C LEU A 399 24.73 143.50 -1.58
N VAL A 400 25.28 142.56 -0.83
CA VAL A 400 25.96 142.82 0.46
C VAL A 400 27.24 143.63 0.27
N GLN A 401 27.99 143.37 -0.80
CA GLN A 401 29.19 144.14 -1.15
C GLN A 401 28.82 145.56 -1.61
N GLU A 402 27.84 145.71 -2.51
CA GLU A 402 27.29 147.00 -2.94
C GLU A 402 26.74 147.81 -1.74
N MET A 403 26.05 147.16 -0.80
CA MET A 403 25.56 147.78 0.44
C MET A 403 26.71 148.19 1.37
N LYS A 404 27.78 147.42 1.48
CA LYS A 404 28.99 147.81 2.22
C LYS A 404 29.66 149.03 1.58
N GLU A 405 29.75 149.06 0.26
CA GLU A 405 30.32 150.19 -0.49
C GLU A 405 29.46 151.45 -0.36
N ALA A 406 28.13 151.34 -0.44
CA ALA A 406 27.21 152.44 -0.17
C ALA A 406 27.32 152.98 1.27
N ASN A 407 27.42 152.09 2.27
CA ASN A 407 27.64 152.50 3.66
C ASN A 407 29.03 153.15 3.86
N LEU A 408 30.06 152.69 3.13
CA LEU A 408 31.39 153.31 3.17
C LEU A 408 31.38 154.71 2.53
N GLN A 409 30.62 154.89 1.45
CA GLN A 409 30.36 156.19 0.83
C GLN A 409 29.61 157.14 1.79
N SER A 410 28.63 156.64 2.56
CA SER A 410 27.98 157.42 3.63
C SER A 410 28.90 157.79 4.81
N LEU A 411 30.02 157.08 5.01
CA LEU A 411 31.00 157.32 6.08
C LEU A 411 32.20 158.19 5.64
N THR A 412 32.29 158.54 4.35
CA THR A 412 33.42 159.29 3.77
C THR A 412 33.04 160.67 3.22
N GLY A 413 31.76 161.06 3.35
CA GLY A 413 31.27 162.42 3.12
C GLY A 413 31.09 163.20 4.43
N SER A 414 31.54 164.46 4.46
CA SER A 414 31.60 165.33 5.65
C SER A 414 30.24 165.83 6.18
N VAL A 415 30.10 165.84 7.51
CA VAL A 415 29.66 166.95 8.42
C VAL A 415 29.29 168.28 7.71
N ASP A 416 28.19 169.01 7.99
CA ASP A 416 27.27 169.07 9.15
C ASP A 416 25.83 169.56 8.79
N GLU A 417 24.88 169.42 9.74
CA GLU A 417 23.77 170.35 10.12
C GLU A 417 22.37 169.75 10.48
N LEU A 418 21.99 170.02 11.74
CA LEU A 418 20.66 170.37 12.31
C LEU A 418 19.40 169.44 12.24
N ARG A 419 19.12 168.87 13.42
CA ARG A 419 17.83 168.78 14.17
C ARG A 419 16.51 168.25 13.55
N HIS A 420 15.97 167.23 14.25
CA HIS A 420 14.57 166.77 14.43
C HIS A 420 13.46 167.86 14.54
N PRO A 421 12.12 167.55 14.51
CA PRO A 421 11.42 166.26 14.81
C PRO A 421 10.14 165.92 13.97
N LEU A 422 9.30 164.99 14.49
CA LEU A 422 7.88 164.63 14.13
C LEU A 422 7.65 163.73 12.87
N ASP A 423 6.62 162.87 12.77
CA ASP A 423 5.73 162.20 13.77
C ASP A 423 4.95 161.01 13.13
N GLY A 424 4.53 160.02 13.94
CA GLY A 424 3.40 159.10 13.68
C GLY A 424 3.40 158.15 12.45
N LEU A 425 2.45 157.20 12.29
CA LEU A 425 1.58 156.51 13.26
C LEU A 425 0.88 155.27 12.61
N CYS A 426 0.60 154.23 13.42
CA CYS A 426 -0.56 153.29 13.31
C CYS A 426 -0.74 152.25 12.16
N LYS A 427 -0.91 150.97 12.60
CA LYS A 427 -2.05 150.03 12.35
C LYS A 427 -2.23 149.44 10.92
N ALA A 428 -2.85 148.27 10.69
CA ALA A 428 -3.36 147.14 11.51
C ALA A 428 -3.18 145.85 10.66
N GLY A 429 -3.00 144.64 11.19
CA GLY A 429 -4.05 143.84 11.83
C GLY A 429 -4.94 143.10 10.80
N SER A 430 -4.68 141.80 10.59
CA SER A 430 -5.67 140.88 10.02
C SER A 430 -5.48 139.48 10.59
N ALA A 431 -6.30 139.15 11.60
CA ALA A 431 -6.36 137.82 12.17
C ALA A 431 -7.50 137.03 11.50
N ARG A 432 -7.17 135.95 10.78
CA ARG A 432 -8.12 134.85 10.59
C ARG A 432 -7.80 133.73 11.57
N ARG A 433 -8.43 133.81 12.75
CA ARG A 433 -8.62 132.64 13.61
C ARG A 433 -9.45 131.62 12.83
N ILE A 434 -8.89 130.43 12.60
CA ILE A 434 -9.69 129.22 12.43
C ILE A 434 -9.47 128.37 13.68
N ILE A 435 -10.56 127.84 14.20
CA ILE A 435 -10.65 127.20 15.52
C ILE A 435 -10.28 125.72 15.37
N GLY A 436 -9.29 125.24 16.12
CA GLY A 436 -8.94 123.82 16.16
C GLY A 436 -7.58 123.58 16.82
N SER A 437 -7.53 122.63 17.77
CA SER A 437 -6.30 122.21 18.44
C SER A 437 -5.57 121.15 17.60
N PRO A 438 -4.30 121.35 17.18
CA PRO A 438 -3.55 120.35 16.42
C PRO A 438 -3.16 119.07 17.20
N ARG A 439 -3.52 118.93 18.49
CA ARG A 439 -3.24 117.74 19.32
C ARG A 439 -4.34 116.67 19.26
N GLN A 440 -5.00 116.50 18.12
CA GLN A 440 -6.13 115.56 17.94
C GLN A 440 -6.00 114.61 16.73
N LEU A 441 -4.77 114.22 16.38
CA LEU A 441 -4.50 113.14 15.40
C LEU A 441 -3.69 111.96 15.98
N GLU A 442 -3.51 111.90 17.30
CA GLU A 442 -2.71 110.86 17.96
C GLU A 442 -3.50 109.60 18.35
N ASN A 443 -4.84 109.58 18.18
CA ASN A 443 -5.71 108.45 18.52
C ASN A 443 -6.89 108.31 17.55
N ALA A 444 -6.64 107.83 16.33
CA ALA A 444 -7.68 107.36 15.43
C ALA A 444 -7.83 105.82 15.55
N ALA A 445 -8.89 105.36 16.20
CA ALA A 445 -9.20 103.93 16.29
C ALA A 445 -9.59 103.37 14.91
N PRO A 446 -9.06 102.21 14.47
CA PRO A 446 -9.43 101.61 13.19
C PRO A 446 -10.93 101.32 13.10
N THR A 447 -11.55 101.68 11.98
CA THR A 447 -12.94 101.29 11.66
C THR A 447 -12.97 100.37 10.45
N ASN A 448 -14.01 99.54 10.36
CA ASN A 448 -14.16 98.46 9.37
C ASN A 448 -14.41 98.93 7.91
N LYS A 449 -13.80 100.05 7.49
CA LYS A 449 -13.93 100.62 6.13
C LYS A 449 -12.63 101.21 5.54
N ASN A 450 -11.48 101.14 6.23
CA ASN A 450 -10.19 101.51 5.64
C ASN A 450 -8.99 100.76 6.30
N PRO A 451 -8.34 99.80 5.62
CA PRO A 451 -7.23 99.02 6.21
C PRO A 451 -5.82 99.61 6.02
N HIS A 452 -5.62 100.66 5.21
CA HIS A 452 -4.28 101.15 4.83
C HIS A 452 -4.14 102.69 4.86
N GLY A 453 -4.51 103.32 5.97
CA GLY A 453 -4.33 104.76 6.17
C GLY A 453 -2.87 105.17 6.46
N VAL A 454 -2.22 105.79 5.50
CA VAL A 454 -1.01 106.64 5.70
C VAL A 454 -1.48 108.09 5.80
N TRP A 455 -0.92 108.87 6.73
CA TRP A 455 -1.39 110.21 7.11
C TRP A 455 -0.46 111.34 6.64
N VAL A 456 -1.01 112.56 6.63
CA VAL A 456 -0.30 113.84 6.79
C VAL A 456 -0.93 114.54 8.00
#